data_AF-A0A9E1QUV8-F1
#
_entry.id   AF-A0A9E1QUV8-F1
#
_cell.length_a   1.000
_cell.length_b   1.000
_cell.length_c   1.000
_cell.angle_alpha   90.00
_cell.angle_beta   90.00
_cell.angle_gamma   90.00
#
_symmetry.space_group_name_H-M   'P 1'
#
loop_
_entity.id
_entity.type
_entity.pdbx_description
1 polymer ?
#
loop_
_entity_poly.entity_id
_entity_poly.type
_entity_poly.pdbx_seq_one_letter_code
_entity_poly.pdbx_strand_id
1 'polypeptide(L)'
;DSTAHTVALIKKLPQLIDSNEGTLVLFSSRRQMDQVFDGLSGDFKKNILTQGLFTHQEIVSRHKQAIDDNNGSIIFGLASFAEGMDFPGDYCRHVIIAKIPFSVPDDPIYRTLSEWIEEQGGNPFMELMLPEASIRLHQACGRLIRSEADTGRVTILDRRILTKRYGEKLLADLPPFSRKF
;
A
#
# COMPACT_ATOMS: atom_id res chain seq x y z
N ASP A 1 -4.71 -7.89 -16.11
CA ASP A 1 -3.44 -7.58 -16.80
C ASP A 1 -2.61 -6.65 -15.93
N SER A 2 -1.34 -7.01 -15.66
CA SER A 2 -0.42 -6.22 -14.84
C SER A 2 0.06 -4.97 -15.55
N THR A 3 0.23 -5.02 -16.89
CA THR A 3 0.75 -3.90 -17.66
C THR A 3 -0.30 -2.79 -17.78
N ALA A 4 -1.53 -3.15 -18.16
CA ALA A 4 -2.64 -2.20 -18.15
C ALA A 4 -2.89 -1.56 -16.78
N HIS A 5 -2.70 -2.34 -15.70
CA HIS A 5 -2.79 -1.80 -14.34
C HIS A 5 -1.71 -0.76 -14.04
N THR A 6 -0.45 -1.04 -14.38
CA THR A 6 0.66 -0.08 -14.25
C THR A 6 0.38 1.21 -15.02
N VAL A 7 -0.11 1.13 -16.26
CA VAL A 7 -0.49 2.31 -17.06
C VAL A 7 -1.62 3.10 -16.39
N ALA A 8 -2.62 2.40 -15.84
CA ALA A 8 -3.71 3.05 -15.11
C ALA A 8 -3.21 3.77 -13.85
N LEU A 9 -2.26 3.19 -13.10
CA LEU A 9 -1.63 3.83 -11.94
C LEU A 9 -0.90 5.11 -12.34
N ILE A 10 -0.08 5.08 -13.39
CA ILE A 10 0.65 6.26 -13.90
C ILE A 10 -0.33 7.41 -14.20
N LYS A 11 -1.47 7.10 -14.81
CA LYS A 11 -2.50 8.09 -15.13
C LYS A 11 -3.26 8.59 -13.91
N LYS A 12 -3.52 7.72 -12.93
CA LYS A 12 -4.41 8.01 -11.79
C LYS A 12 -3.72 8.64 -10.59
N LEU A 13 -2.48 8.26 -10.28
CA LEU A 13 -1.79 8.75 -9.08
C LEU A 13 -1.70 10.29 -9.03
N PRO A 14 -1.34 11.00 -10.11
CA PRO A 14 -1.31 12.48 -10.08
C PRO A 14 -2.69 13.13 -9.87
N GLN A 15 -3.78 12.40 -10.09
CA GLN A 15 -5.15 12.90 -9.89
C GLN A 15 -5.67 12.64 -8.47
N LEU A 16 -5.05 11.71 -7.74
CA LEU A 16 -5.50 11.24 -6.44
C LEU A 16 -4.69 11.82 -5.27
N ILE A 17 -3.44 12.15 -5.55
CA ILE A 17 -2.47 12.61 -4.56
C ILE A 17 -2.55 14.13 -4.47
N ASP A 18 -2.75 14.66 -3.26
CA ASP A 18 -2.57 16.08 -2.99
C ASP A 18 -1.07 16.38 -2.87
N SER A 19 -0.59 17.37 -3.60
CA SER A 19 0.82 17.77 -3.60
C SER A 19 1.26 18.46 -2.31
N ASN A 20 0.35 18.71 -1.37
CA ASN A 20 0.60 19.42 -0.12
C ASN A 20 0.49 18.54 1.14
N GLU A 21 0.31 17.22 0.98
CA GLU A 21 0.15 16.31 2.12
C GLU A 21 1.18 15.17 2.12
N GLY A 22 1.33 14.52 3.27
CA GLY A 22 2.06 13.26 3.39
C GLY A 22 1.27 12.10 2.78
N THR A 23 1.80 11.53 1.70
CA THR A 23 1.19 10.39 1.02
C THR A 23 2.11 9.17 1.01
N LEU A 24 1.56 8.01 1.35
CA LEU A 24 2.25 6.71 1.25
C LEU A 24 1.61 5.87 0.15
N VAL A 25 2.37 5.53 -0.89
CA VAL A 25 1.94 4.64 -1.98
C VAL A 25 2.62 3.29 -1.85
N LEU A 26 1.83 2.25 -1.61
CA LEU A 26 2.28 0.89 -1.37
C LEU A 26 2.07 0.00 -2.59
N PHE A 27 3.16 -0.62 -3.03
CA PHE A 27 3.21 -1.53 -4.16
C PHE A 27 3.43 -2.97 -3.69
N SER A 28 2.84 -3.93 -4.41
CA SER A 28 3.06 -5.36 -4.14
C SER A 28 4.33 -5.91 -4.77
N SER A 29 4.96 -5.19 -5.72
CA SER A 29 6.21 -5.60 -6.34
C SER A 29 7.10 -4.42 -6.70
N ARG A 30 8.41 -4.63 -6.55
CA ARG A 30 9.44 -3.64 -6.87
C ARG A 30 9.37 -3.21 -8.32
N ARG A 31 9.23 -4.18 -9.23
CA ARG A 31 9.11 -3.95 -10.67
C ARG A 31 7.96 -2.99 -11.00
N GLN A 32 6.77 -3.16 -10.41
CA GLN A 32 5.66 -2.25 -10.69
C GLN A 32 5.90 -0.86 -10.13
N MET A 33 6.46 -0.76 -8.92
CA MET A 33 6.82 0.52 -8.32
C MET A 33 7.78 1.31 -9.22
N ASP A 34 8.85 0.67 -9.68
CA ASP A 34 9.86 1.30 -10.53
C ASP A 34 9.25 1.71 -11.89
N GLN A 35 8.44 0.84 -12.51
CA GLN A 35 7.74 1.18 -13.76
C GLN A 35 6.77 2.36 -13.61
N VAL A 36 6.04 2.43 -12.50
CA VAL A 36 5.14 3.55 -12.22
C VAL A 36 5.96 4.81 -11.98
N PHE A 37 7.02 4.74 -11.18
CA PHE A 37 7.93 5.86 -10.98
C PHE A 37 8.43 6.39 -12.31
N ASP A 38 9.01 5.54 -13.16
CA ASP A 38 9.59 5.92 -14.45
C ASP A 38 8.56 6.53 -15.41
N GLY A 39 7.31 6.07 -15.37
CA GLY A 39 6.22 6.59 -16.21
C GLY A 39 5.64 7.95 -15.77
N LEU A 40 5.97 8.44 -14.57
CA LEU A 40 5.48 9.72 -14.07
C LEU A 40 6.29 10.90 -14.64
N SER A 41 5.65 12.07 -14.75
CA SER A 41 6.29 13.31 -15.20
C SER A 41 7.43 13.74 -14.27
N GLY A 42 8.46 14.39 -14.82
CA GLY A 42 9.63 14.86 -14.07
C GLY A 42 9.29 15.74 -12.87
N ASP A 43 8.30 16.63 -12.98
CA ASP A 43 7.91 17.51 -11.86
C ASP A 43 7.27 16.73 -10.72
N PHE A 44 6.40 15.77 -11.04
CA PHE A 44 5.79 14.90 -10.02
C PHE A 44 6.83 14.00 -9.32
N LYS A 45 7.85 13.53 -10.05
CA LYS A 45 8.94 12.71 -9.50
C LYS A 45 9.75 13.41 -8.42
N LYS A 46 9.87 14.75 -8.46
CA LYS A 46 10.67 15.51 -7.48
C LYS A 46 10.13 15.38 -6.05
N ASN A 47 8.84 15.11 -5.90
CA ASN A 47 8.19 14.97 -4.61
C ASN A 47 8.17 13.51 -4.11
N ILE A 48 8.72 12.57 -4.88
CA ILE A 48 8.69 11.13 -4.57
C ILE A 48 10.01 10.69 -3.92
N LEU A 49 9.90 10.04 -2.77
CA LEU A 49 10.96 9.36 -2.05
C LEU A 49 10.78 7.84 -2.24
N THR A 50 11.85 7.13 -2.62
CA THR A 50 11.78 5.67 -2.88
C THR A 50 13.07 4.95 -2.48
N GLN A 51 12.95 3.68 -2.10
CA GLN A 51 14.05 2.81 -1.63
C GLN A 51 15.15 2.55 -2.68
N GLY A 52 14.93 2.94 -3.95
CA GLY A 52 15.96 2.92 -4.98
C GLY A 52 16.92 4.12 -4.95
N LEU A 53 16.53 5.20 -4.28
CA LEU A 53 17.27 6.47 -4.27
C LEU A 53 17.83 6.81 -2.89
N PHE A 54 17.17 6.33 -1.82
CA PHE A 54 17.49 6.69 -0.44
C PHE A 54 17.36 5.48 0.47
N THR A 55 18.12 5.48 1.57
CA THR A 55 17.92 4.52 2.67
C THR A 55 16.58 4.76 3.37
N HIS A 56 16.07 3.77 4.11
CA HIS A 56 14.82 3.93 4.88
C HIS A 56 14.86 5.13 5.84
N GLN A 57 15.95 5.31 6.56
CA GLN A 57 16.12 6.40 7.51
C GLN A 57 16.08 7.77 6.81
N GLU A 58 16.73 7.88 5.65
CA GLU A 58 16.70 9.11 4.85
C GLU A 58 15.33 9.40 4.28
N ILE A 59 14.58 8.39 3.80
CA ILE A 59 13.20 8.57 3.32
C ILE A 59 12.34 9.15 4.42
N VAL A 60 12.36 8.55 5.62
CA VAL A 60 11.54 9.01 6.75
C VAL A 60 11.94 10.43 7.16
N SER A 61 13.24 10.71 7.28
CA SER A 61 13.75 12.02 7.69
C SER A 61 13.37 13.12 6.70
N ARG A 62 13.62 12.91 5.40
CA ARG A 62 13.27 13.87 4.34
C ARG A 62 11.77 14.08 4.23
N HIS A 63 10.99 13.01 4.40
CA HIS A 63 9.54 13.10 4.37
C HIS A 63 9.02 14.00 5.49
N LYS A 64 9.44 13.74 6.74
CA LYS A 64 9.04 14.55 7.89
C LYS A 64 9.44 16.01 7.73
N GLN A 65 10.68 16.26 7.31
CA GLN A 65 11.17 17.61 7.07
C GLN A 65 10.34 18.35 6.02
N ALA A 66 10.00 17.69 4.90
CA ALA A 66 9.16 18.32 3.87
C ALA A 66 7.77 18.71 4.42
N ILE A 67 7.15 17.84 5.21
CA ILE A 67 5.85 18.12 5.83
C ILE A 67 5.96 19.24 6.88
N ASP A 68 7.01 19.24 7.71
CA ASP A 68 7.26 20.28 8.70
C ASP A 68 7.47 21.66 8.04
N ASP A 69 8.07 21.69 6.85
CA ASP A 69 8.23 22.88 6.00
C ASP A 69 6.96 23.27 5.22
N ASN A 70 5.81 22.65 5.51
CA ASN A 70 4.52 22.81 4.81
C ASN A 70 4.56 22.48 3.31
N ASN A 71 5.46 21.58 2.90
CA ASN A 71 5.47 21.00 1.56
C ASN A 71 4.85 19.60 1.61
N GLY A 72 4.24 19.15 0.51
CA GLY A 72 3.82 17.75 0.42
C GLY A 72 4.98 16.82 0.12
N SER A 73 4.81 15.55 0.45
CA SER A 73 5.82 14.53 0.21
C SER A 73 5.16 13.18 -0.05
N ILE A 74 5.69 12.46 -1.02
CA ILE A 74 5.14 11.18 -1.48
C ILE A 74 6.19 10.12 -1.23
N ILE A 75 5.85 9.04 -0.53
CA ILE A 75 6.71 7.89 -0.40
C ILE A 75 6.20 6.75 -1.26
N PHE A 76 7.06 6.24 -2.14
CA PHE A 76 6.84 4.98 -2.84
C PHE A 76 7.55 3.87 -2.07
N GLY A 77 6.78 2.90 -1.59
CA GLY A 77 7.28 1.76 -0.83
C GLY A 77 6.65 0.45 -1.26
N LEU A 78 7.33 -0.65 -0.94
CA LEU A 78 6.70 -1.97 -0.97
C LEU A 78 5.73 -2.10 0.21
N ALA A 79 4.79 -3.04 0.15
CA ALA A 79 3.89 -3.30 1.28
C ALA A 79 4.64 -3.52 2.62
N SER A 80 5.79 -4.22 2.58
CA SER A 80 6.68 -4.41 3.73
C SER A 80 7.34 -3.13 4.24
N PHE A 81 7.44 -2.07 3.43
CA PHE A 81 7.99 -0.80 3.89
C PHE A 81 7.12 -0.15 4.96
N ALA A 82 5.80 -0.37 4.89
CA ALA A 82 4.88 0.10 5.91
C ALA A 82 5.09 -0.63 7.26
N GLU A 83 5.81 -1.74 7.30
CA GLU A 83 6.08 -2.47 8.54
C GLU A 83 7.25 -1.79 9.28
N GLY A 84 6.93 -1.06 10.37
CA GLY A 84 7.92 -0.47 11.27
C GLY A 84 8.05 1.06 11.20
N MET A 85 7.37 1.74 10.28
CA MET A 85 7.44 3.20 10.18
C MET A 85 6.38 3.93 11.02
N ASP A 86 6.77 5.06 11.59
CA ASP A 86 5.91 5.91 12.39
C ASP A 86 5.70 7.31 11.80
N PHE A 87 4.51 7.52 11.23
CA PHE A 87 4.02 8.77 10.65
C PHE A 87 2.72 9.20 11.34
N PRO A 88 2.79 9.80 12.53
CA PRO A 88 1.62 10.34 13.21
C PRO A 88 1.11 11.62 12.53
N GLY A 89 -0.20 11.88 12.60
CA GLY A 89 -0.81 13.12 12.13
C GLY A 89 -0.50 13.46 10.67
N ASP A 90 0.01 14.67 10.44
CA ASP A 90 0.16 15.27 9.11
C ASP A 90 1.23 14.57 8.25
N TYR A 91 2.08 13.76 8.88
CA TYR A 91 3.05 12.93 8.17
C TYR A 91 2.40 11.82 7.33
N CYS A 92 1.13 11.47 7.53
CA CYS A 92 0.45 10.51 6.65
C CYS A 92 -1.06 10.73 6.64
N ARG A 93 -1.55 11.48 5.64
CA ARG A 93 -2.98 11.73 5.44
C ARG A 93 -3.60 10.91 4.31
N HIS A 94 -2.77 10.32 3.45
CA HIS A 94 -3.23 9.47 2.36
C HIS A 94 -2.39 8.20 2.23
N VAL A 95 -3.03 7.04 2.40
CA VAL A 95 -2.42 5.75 2.05
C VAL A 95 -3.06 5.25 0.75
N ILE A 96 -2.24 5.00 -0.28
CA ILE A 96 -2.67 4.39 -1.53
C ILE A 96 -2.11 2.97 -1.62
N ILE A 97 -2.99 2.00 -1.75
CA ILE A 97 -2.64 0.60 -1.97
C ILE A 97 -2.83 0.31 -3.45
N ALA A 98 -1.72 0.19 -4.20
CA ALA A 98 -1.77 -0.08 -5.62
C ALA A 98 -2.41 -1.44 -5.90
N LYS A 99 -2.13 -2.45 -5.08
CA LYS A 99 -2.64 -3.81 -5.23
C LYS A 99 -2.79 -4.50 -3.87
N ILE A 100 -3.79 -5.36 -3.72
CA ILE A 100 -3.95 -6.16 -2.49
C ILE A 100 -2.68 -7.01 -2.26
N PRO A 101 -2.04 -6.92 -1.08
CA PRO A 101 -0.72 -7.48 -0.80
C PRO A 101 -0.77 -8.98 -0.47
N PHE A 102 -1.25 -9.79 -1.41
CA PHE A 102 -1.15 -11.24 -1.29
C PHE A 102 0.32 -11.67 -1.31
N SER A 103 0.69 -12.59 -0.42
CA SER A 103 2.01 -13.22 -0.41
C SER A 103 2.26 -13.99 -1.70
N VAL A 104 3.49 -13.90 -2.20
CA VAL A 104 3.97 -14.79 -3.26
C VAL A 104 4.68 -15.95 -2.56
N PRO A 105 4.23 -17.20 -2.74
CA PRO A 105 4.73 -18.35 -1.99
C PRO A 105 6.04 -18.86 -2.60
N ASP A 106 7.11 -18.07 -2.49
CA ASP A 106 8.47 -18.55 -2.75
C ASP A 106 9.14 -19.10 -1.48
N ASP A 107 8.47 -18.98 -0.33
CA ASP A 107 8.91 -19.52 0.96
C ASP A 107 8.59 -21.03 1.05
N PRO A 108 9.60 -21.91 1.27
CA PRO A 108 9.41 -23.35 1.43
C PRO A 108 8.43 -23.75 2.55
N ILE A 109 8.37 -22.97 3.63
CA ILE A 109 7.44 -23.18 4.75
C ILE A 109 6.01 -22.91 4.26
N TYR A 110 5.81 -21.82 3.54
CA TYR A 110 4.51 -21.43 3.01
C TYR A 110 3.97 -22.47 2.02
N ARG A 111 4.87 -23.02 1.20
CA ARG A 111 4.53 -24.10 0.27
C ARG A 111 4.08 -25.36 1.01
N THR A 112 4.85 -25.80 2.00
CA THR A 112 4.50 -26.97 2.82
C THR A 112 3.14 -26.79 3.52
N LEU A 113 2.89 -25.60 4.09
CA LEU A 113 1.60 -25.30 4.73
C LEU A 113 0.44 -25.30 3.73
N SER A 114 0.67 -24.78 2.52
CA SER A 114 -0.34 -24.79 1.47
C SER A 114 -0.67 -26.22 1.02
N GLU A 115 0.35 -27.05 0.79
CA GLU A 115 0.18 -28.46 0.43
C GLU A 115 -0.57 -29.23 1.52
N TRP A 116 -0.25 -29.00 2.80
CA TRP A 116 -0.96 -29.61 3.93
C TRP A 116 -2.44 -29.21 3.99
N ILE A 117 -2.78 -27.93 3.78
CA ILE A 117 -4.18 -27.47 3.74
C ILE A 117 -4.93 -28.14 2.59
N GLU A 118 -4.31 -28.29 1.41
CA GLU A 118 -4.90 -28.98 0.26
C GLU A 118 -5.13 -30.47 0.55
N GLU A 119 -4.20 -31.16 1.20
CA GLU A 119 -4.33 -32.57 1.60
C GLU A 119 -5.50 -32.80 2.56
N GLN A 120 -5.83 -31.81 3.40
CA GLN A 120 -7.00 -31.83 4.29
C GLN A 120 -8.31 -31.43 3.57
N GLY A 121 -8.27 -31.16 2.26
CA GLY A 121 -9.42 -30.73 1.46
C GLY A 121 -9.78 -29.23 1.61
N GLY A 122 -8.89 -28.44 2.21
CA GLY A 122 -9.05 -27.00 2.41
C GLY A 122 -8.62 -26.16 1.20
N ASN A 123 -8.68 -24.85 1.36
CA ASN A 123 -8.26 -23.89 0.33
C ASN A 123 -7.20 -22.92 0.89
N PRO A 124 -5.90 -23.09 0.52
CA PRO A 124 -4.81 -22.25 1.05
C PRO A 124 -4.99 -20.77 0.77
N PHE A 125 -5.60 -20.42 -0.37
CA PHE A 125 -5.89 -19.02 -0.66
C PHE A 125 -6.85 -18.41 0.37
N MET A 126 -7.90 -19.14 0.74
CA MET A 126 -8.91 -18.66 1.68
C MET A 126 -8.45 -18.74 3.13
N GLU A 127 -7.65 -19.74 3.48
CA GLU A 127 -7.28 -20.06 4.86
C GLU A 127 -5.92 -19.48 5.28
N LEU A 128 -5.03 -19.18 4.33
CA LEU A 128 -3.68 -18.68 4.59
C LEU A 128 -3.43 -17.32 3.92
N MET A 129 -3.58 -17.24 2.58
CA MET A 129 -3.22 -16.02 1.84
C MET A 129 -4.15 -14.84 2.12
N LEU A 130 -5.45 -15.10 2.24
CA LEU A 130 -6.45 -14.06 2.47
C LEU A 130 -6.35 -13.45 3.88
N PRO A 131 -6.26 -14.22 4.98
CA PRO A 131 -6.02 -13.68 6.32
C PRO A 131 -4.73 -12.85 6.40
N GLU A 132 -3.65 -13.33 5.80
CA GLU A 132 -2.38 -12.61 5.81
C GLU A 132 -2.47 -11.27 5.06
N ALA A 133 -3.12 -11.26 3.89
CA ALA A 133 -3.39 -10.03 3.15
C ALA A 133 -4.27 -9.06 3.96
N SER A 134 -5.25 -9.58 4.72
CA SER A 134 -6.11 -8.79 5.60
C SER A 134 -5.30 -8.09 6.69
N ILE A 135 -4.40 -8.83 7.37
CA ILE A 135 -3.50 -8.29 8.40
C ILE A 135 -2.63 -7.17 7.81
N ARG A 136 -2.01 -7.39 6.66
CA ARG A 136 -1.16 -6.38 6.00
C ARG A 136 -1.95 -5.14 5.59
N LEU A 137 -3.16 -5.30 5.07
CA LEU A 137 -4.05 -4.19 4.75
C LEU A 137 -4.42 -3.40 6.02
N HIS A 138 -4.78 -4.09 7.09
CA HIS A 138 -5.08 -3.45 8.38
C HIS A 138 -3.88 -2.68 8.92
N GLN A 139 -2.67 -3.26 8.87
CA GLN A 139 -1.44 -2.59 9.28
C GLN A 139 -1.13 -1.36 8.43
N ALA A 140 -1.31 -1.45 7.10
CA ALA A 140 -1.16 -0.30 6.21
C ALA A 140 -2.16 0.83 6.57
N CYS A 141 -3.40 0.48 6.89
CA CYS A 141 -4.41 1.44 7.34
C CYS A 141 -4.09 2.02 8.73
N GLY A 142 -3.53 1.21 9.64
CA GLY A 142 -3.11 1.66 10.97
C GLY A 142 -1.95 2.67 10.96
N ARG A 143 -1.30 2.89 9.81
CA ARG A 143 -0.33 4.00 9.64
C ARG A 143 -0.99 5.36 9.51
N LEU A 144 -2.29 5.40 9.21
CA LEU A 144 -3.04 6.63 8.95
C LEU A 144 -3.79 7.15 10.18
N ILE A 145 -4.14 6.28 11.13
CA ILE A 145 -4.89 6.65 12.35
C ILE A 145 -4.10 6.14 13.55
N ARG A 146 -3.36 7.03 14.22
CA ARG A 146 -2.64 6.71 15.47
C ARG A 146 -3.20 7.45 16.67
N SER A 147 -3.83 8.60 16.48
CA SER A 147 -4.53 9.37 17.51
C SER A 147 -5.99 9.60 17.15
N GLU A 148 -6.84 9.90 18.13
CA GLU A 148 -8.26 10.23 17.91
C GLU A 148 -8.46 11.49 17.05
N ALA A 149 -7.44 12.35 16.98
CA ALA A 149 -7.44 13.55 16.16
C ALA A 149 -6.95 13.32 14.73
N ASP A 150 -6.34 12.16 14.45
CA ASP A 150 -5.80 11.87 13.12
C ASP A 150 -6.94 11.63 12.14
N THR A 151 -6.85 12.28 10.98
CA THR A 151 -7.77 12.06 9.87
C THR A 151 -6.98 11.76 8.61
N GLY A 152 -7.57 10.95 7.74
CA GLY A 152 -6.97 10.67 6.45
C GLY A 152 -7.87 9.80 5.59
N ARG A 153 -7.32 9.33 4.49
CA ARG A 153 -8.01 8.44 3.56
C ARG A 153 -7.13 7.28 3.10
N VAL A 154 -7.77 6.15 2.85
CA VAL A 154 -7.15 4.99 2.21
C VAL A 154 -7.77 4.80 0.83
N THR A 155 -6.94 4.68 -0.20
CA THR A 155 -7.39 4.41 -1.57
C THR A 155 -6.82 3.08 -2.05
N ILE A 156 -7.69 2.12 -2.32
CA ILE A 156 -7.31 0.80 -2.85
C ILE A 156 -7.58 0.80 -4.37
N LEU A 157 -6.53 0.69 -5.17
CA LEU A 157 -6.60 0.74 -6.64
C LEU A 157 -6.78 -0.64 -7.29
N ASP A 158 -7.18 -1.64 -6.50
CA ASP A 158 -7.39 -3.02 -6.93
C ASP A 158 -8.88 -3.36 -7.05
N ARG A 159 -9.39 -3.49 -8.28
CA ARG A 159 -10.80 -3.82 -8.55
C ARG A 159 -11.26 -5.13 -7.90
N ARG A 160 -10.34 -6.02 -7.51
CA ARG A 160 -10.68 -7.30 -6.85
C ARG A 160 -11.36 -7.09 -5.50
N ILE A 161 -11.14 -5.95 -4.84
CA ILE A 161 -11.80 -5.61 -3.57
C ILE A 161 -13.34 -5.50 -3.71
N LEU A 162 -13.83 -5.15 -4.91
CA LEU A 162 -15.27 -5.04 -5.20
C LEU A 162 -15.81 -6.21 -6.01
N THR A 163 -14.98 -6.78 -6.89
CA THR A 163 -15.42 -7.78 -7.87
C THR A 163 -15.34 -9.22 -7.37
N LYS A 164 -14.54 -9.48 -6.33
CA LYS A 164 -14.34 -10.84 -5.78
C LYS A 164 -15.08 -11.00 -4.46
N ARG A 165 -15.65 -12.19 -4.23
CA ARG A 165 -16.37 -12.54 -3.01
C ARG A 165 -15.54 -12.36 -1.73
N TYR A 166 -14.23 -12.58 -1.80
CA TYR A 166 -13.35 -12.34 -0.65
C TYR A 166 -13.15 -10.86 -0.33
N GLY A 167 -13.46 -9.96 -1.27
CA GLY A 167 -13.32 -8.52 -1.09
C GLY A 167 -14.20 -7.99 0.04
N GLU A 168 -15.41 -8.54 0.19
CA GLU A 168 -16.31 -8.23 1.31
C GLU A 168 -15.67 -8.57 2.66
N LYS A 169 -14.99 -9.71 2.76
CA LYS A 169 -14.27 -10.12 3.98
C LYS A 169 -13.12 -9.16 4.29
N LEU A 170 -12.28 -8.84 3.29
CA LEU A 170 -11.19 -7.87 3.47
C LEU A 170 -11.71 -6.51 3.92
N LEU A 171 -12.81 -6.03 3.32
CA LEU A 171 -13.42 -4.77 3.71
C LEU A 171 -14.01 -4.82 5.12
N ALA A 172 -14.60 -5.94 5.53
CA ALA A 172 -15.15 -6.11 6.87
C ALA A 172 -14.07 -6.10 7.96
N ASP A 173 -12.88 -6.60 7.64
CA ASP A 173 -11.74 -6.63 8.56
C ASP A 173 -11.03 -5.27 8.70
N LEU A 174 -11.25 -4.33 7.78
CA LEU A 174 -10.69 -2.98 7.90
C LEU A 174 -11.36 -2.19 9.03
N PRO A 175 -10.66 -1.20 9.63
CA PRO A 175 -11.28 -0.22 10.52
C PRO A 175 -12.56 0.40 9.92
N PRO A 176 -13.49 0.91 10.74
CA PRO A 176 -14.82 1.35 10.30
C PRO A 176 -14.78 2.68 9.52
N PHE A 177 -14.09 2.70 8.39
CA PHE A 177 -14.01 3.83 7.48
C PHE A 177 -15.35 4.07 6.77
N SER A 178 -15.68 5.35 6.57
CA SER A 178 -16.69 5.73 5.57
C SER A 178 -16.17 5.35 4.17
N ARG A 179 -16.97 4.60 3.40
CA ARG A 179 -16.56 4.04 2.11
C ARG A 179 -17.13 4.84 0.95
N LYS A 180 -16.31 5.10 -0.08
CA LYS A 180 -16.70 5.70 -1.36
C LYS A 180 -16.16 4.80 -2.48
N PHE A 181 -16.99 4.45 -3.45
CA PHE A 181 -16.67 3.55 -4.56
C PHE A 181 -16.68 4.29 -5.89
#